data_AF-A0A963JI58-F1
#
_entry.id   AF-A0A963JI58-F1
#
_cell.length_a   1.000
_cell.length_b   1.000
_cell.length_c   1.000
_cell.angle_alpha   90.00
_cell.angle_beta   90.00
_cell.angle_gamma   90.00
#
_symmetry.space_group_name_H-M   'P 1'
#
loop_
_entity.id
_entity.type
_entity.pdbx_description
1 polymer ?
#
loop_
_entity_poly.entity_id
_entity_poly.type
_entity_poly.pdbx_seq_one_letter_code
_entity_poly.pdbx_strand_id
1 'polypeptide(L)'
;MTDPSTPTLFIEGGSALSDFRARALGARLQQVVPRIASVAARHVHAVALDAPPTPALRERLAALLDYGDPYRGPTEGALVVVMPRLGTVSPWASKATDIARNCGIGAGVLHRIERFVEFRLTLERGMLGRSKPLADEELRALAAALHDRMTESVAFDRAAAARLFEPQPAPPLAHVDVLGEGRAALQRADAEWGLALSADEIDYLADAFGRLGRNPSDVELMMFA
;
A
#
# COMPACT_ATOMS: atom_id res chain seq x y z
N MET A 1 -1.76 16.59 17.38
CA MET A 1 -1.46 15.27 17.98
C MET A 1 -0.50 14.58 17.03
N THR A 2 0.79 14.59 17.35
CA THR A 2 1.79 13.81 16.62
C THR A 2 1.51 12.35 16.89
N ASP A 3 0.95 11.64 15.92
CA ASP A 3 0.84 10.19 15.96
C ASP A 3 2.27 9.63 16.11
N PRO A 4 2.60 8.87 17.18
CA PRO A 4 3.91 8.26 17.27
C PRO A 4 4.00 7.24 16.15
N SER A 5 4.66 7.62 15.04
CA SER A 5 4.91 6.75 13.90
C SER A 5 5.37 5.37 14.41
N THR A 6 4.59 4.33 14.14
CA THR A 6 4.89 2.98 14.60
C THR A 6 6.34 2.63 14.25
N PRO A 7 7.20 2.31 15.25
CA PRO A 7 8.58 1.93 15.00
C PRO A 7 8.67 0.89 13.87
N THR A 8 9.29 1.28 12.76
CA THR A 8 9.36 0.45 11.56
C THR A 8 10.80 0.05 11.29
N LEU A 9 11.05 -1.25 11.28
CA LEU A 9 12.33 -1.84 10.91
C LEU A 9 12.28 -2.29 9.45
N PHE A 10 13.25 -1.86 8.64
CA PHE A 10 13.41 -2.33 7.26
C PHE A 10 14.49 -3.42 7.18
N ILE A 11 14.15 -4.55 6.58
CA ILE A 11 15.06 -5.69 6.35
C ILE A 11 15.13 -5.94 4.84
N GLU A 12 16.32 -5.80 4.28
CA GLU A 12 16.58 -6.06 2.86
C GLU A 12 16.55 -7.57 2.61
N GLY A 13 15.82 -8.00 1.57
CA GLY A 13 15.66 -9.41 1.22
C GLY A 13 16.31 -9.77 -0.11
N GLY A 14 15.93 -10.95 -0.62
CA GLY A 14 16.43 -11.50 -1.88
C GLY A 14 15.98 -10.75 -3.15
N SER A 15 16.48 -11.21 -4.29
CA SER A 15 16.13 -10.68 -5.61
C SER A 15 14.64 -10.84 -5.90
N ALA A 16 14.01 -9.77 -6.39
CA ALA A 16 12.61 -9.79 -6.83
C ALA A 16 12.46 -10.09 -8.33
N LEU A 17 13.57 -10.14 -9.08
CA LEU A 17 13.60 -10.42 -10.51
C LEU A 17 14.68 -11.47 -10.83
N SER A 18 14.35 -12.39 -11.73
CA SER A 18 15.36 -13.17 -12.43
C SER A 18 16.01 -12.34 -13.53
N ASP A 19 17.22 -12.71 -13.98
CA ASP A 19 17.94 -12.01 -15.05
C ASP A 19 17.13 -11.87 -16.34
N PHE A 20 16.31 -12.87 -16.65
CA PHE A 20 15.41 -12.83 -17.79
C PHE A 20 14.34 -11.73 -17.63
N ARG A 21 13.69 -11.66 -16.45
CA ARG A 21 12.67 -10.65 -16.16
C ARG A 21 13.28 -9.25 -16.07
N ALA A 22 14.46 -9.12 -15.47
CA ALA A 22 15.19 -7.85 -15.39
C ALA A 22 15.52 -7.29 -16.77
N ARG A 23 16.01 -8.13 -17.71
CA ARG A 23 16.27 -7.70 -19.10
C ARG A 23 15.00 -7.32 -19.84
N ALA A 24 13.94 -8.12 -19.74
CA ALA A 24 12.66 -7.83 -20.39
C ALA A 24 12.03 -6.53 -19.86
N LEU A 25 12.08 -6.31 -18.54
CA LEU A 25 11.61 -5.08 -17.92
C LEU A 25 12.48 -3.89 -18.34
N GLY A 26 13.81 -4.04 -18.33
CA GLY A 26 14.74 -3.00 -18.80
C GLY A 26 14.43 -2.53 -20.21
N ALA A 27 14.19 -3.45 -21.15
CA ALA A 27 13.81 -3.11 -22.53
C ALA A 27 12.49 -2.32 -22.59
N ARG A 28 11.50 -2.64 -21.74
CA ARG A 28 10.25 -1.88 -21.63
C ARG A 28 10.48 -0.48 -21.06
N LEU A 29 11.30 -0.36 -20.02
CA LEU A 29 11.62 0.93 -19.40
C LEU A 29 12.40 1.84 -20.36
N GLN A 30 13.25 1.27 -21.22
CA GLN A 30 13.94 2.00 -22.29
C GLN A 30 12.99 2.62 -23.32
N GLN A 31 11.81 2.02 -23.56
CA GLN A 31 10.79 2.65 -24.42
C GLN A 31 10.17 3.90 -23.78
N VAL A 32 10.21 3.99 -22.44
CA VAL A 32 9.71 5.16 -21.69
C VAL A 32 10.83 6.20 -21.55
N VAL A 33 12.01 5.76 -21.13
CA VAL A 33 13.21 6.59 -20.95
C VAL A 33 14.41 5.88 -21.58
N PRO A 34 14.84 6.27 -22.80
CA PRO A 34 15.89 5.56 -23.55
C PRO A 34 17.24 5.42 -22.84
N ARG A 35 17.54 6.32 -21.90
CA ARG A 35 18.81 6.33 -21.16
C ARG A 35 18.88 5.34 -19.99
N ILE A 36 17.87 4.49 -19.79
CA ILE A 36 17.92 3.42 -18.79
C ILE A 36 18.88 2.33 -19.27
N ALA A 37 19.92 2.04 -18.49
CA ALA A 37 20.89 0.99 -18.78
C ALA A 37 20.46 -0.37 -18.23
N SER A 38 19.98 -0.39 -16.99
CA SER A 38 19.50 -1.62 -16.36
C SER A 38 18.50 -1.35 -15.24
N VAL A 39 17.74 -2.38 -14.90
CA VAL A 39 16.88 -2.44 -13.73
C VAL A 39 17.28 -3.63 -12.88
N ALA A 40 17.45 -3.41 -11.59
CA ALA A 40 17.56 -4.46 -10.58
C ALA A 40 16.45 -4.28 -9.56
N ALA A 41 16.01 -5.36 -8.93
CA ALA A 41 14.99 -5.26 -7.90
C ALA A 41 15.21 -6.29 -6.79
N ARG A 42 14.86 -5.88 -5.57
CA ARG A 42 14.87 -6.76 -4.38
C ARG A 42 13.59 -6.62 -3.60
N HIS A 43 13.26 -7.69 -2.88
CA HIS A 43 12.28 -7.58 -1.82
C HIS A 43 12.87 -6.79 -0.65
N VAL A 44 12.02 -6.00 -0.02
CA VAL A 44 12.32 -5.36 1.25
C VAL A 44 11.12 -5.58 2.15
N HIS A 45 11.39 -5.85 3.41
CA HIS A 45 10.38 -6.13 4.42
C HIS A 45 10.31 -4.96 5.39
N ALA A 46 9.12 -4.40 5.57
CA ALA A 46 8.85 -3.45 6.64
C ALA A 46 8.21 -4.20 7.81
N VAL A 47 8.82 -4.11 8.97
CA VAL A 47 8.34 -4.74 10.21
C VAL A 47 7.92 -3.65 11.16
N ALA A 48 6.61 -3.49 11.36
CA ALA A 48 6.04 -2.59 12.34
C ALA A 48 6.03 -3.26 13.71
N LEU A 49 6.50 -2.52 14.71
CA LEU A 49 6.66 -2.98 16.08
C LEU A 49 6.07 -1.96 17.04
N ASP A 50 5.44 -2.43 18.10
CA ASP A 50 4.88 -1.58 19.17
C ASP A 50 5.96 -1.06 20.13
N ALA A 51 7.20 -1.56 20.00
CA ALA A 51 8.38 -1.09 20.74
C ALA A 51 9.65 -1.25 19.90
N PRO A 52 10.72 -0.47 20.17
CA PRO A 52 12.01 -0.64 19.50
C PRO A 52 12.54 -2.08 19.63
N PRO A 53 13.01 -2.72 18.55
CA PRO A 53 13.43 -4.11 18.60
C PRO A 53 14.81 -4.26 19.25
N THR A 54 14.93 -5.27 20.11
CA THR A 54 16.22 -5.71 20.66
C THR A 54 17.11 -6.29 19.56
N PRO A 55 18.45 -6.35 19.77
CA PRO A 55 19.36 -6.97 18.81
C PRO A 55 18.96 -8.42 18.48
N ALA A 56 18.63 -9.23 19.49
CA ALA A 56 18.18 -10.60 19.31
C ALA A 56 16.88 -10.71 18.48
N LEU A 57 15.93 -9.78 18.66
CA LEU A 57 14.72 -9.74 17.83
C LEU A 57 15.05 -9.40 16.38
N ARG A 58 15.95 -8.44 16.14
CA ARG A 58 16.41 -8.07 14.79
C ARG A 58 17.05 -9.27 14.07
N GLU A 59 17.91 -10.02 14.75
CA GLU A 59 18.54 -11.22 14.18
C GLU A 59 17.53 -12.30 13.82
N ARG A 60 16.57 -12.59 14.70
CA ARG A 60 15.52 -13.58 14.42
C ARG A 60 14.61 -13.16 13.27
N LEU A 61 14.26 -11.87 13.18
CA LEU A 61 13.49 -11.33 12.05
C LEU A 61 14.29 -11.41 10.74
N ALA A 62 15.58 -11.07 10.77
CA ALA A 62 16.44 -11.17 9.60
C ALA A 62 16.54 -12.61 9.11
N ALA A 63 16.73 -13.58 10.01
CA ALA A 63 16.76 -15.00 9.66
C ALA A 63 15.43 -15.52 9.09
N LEU A 64 14.29 -15.07 9.64
CA LEU A 64 12.97 -15.43 9.12
C LEU A 64 12.73 -14.90 7.70
N LEU A 65 13.26 -13.71 7.41
CA LEU A 65 13.00 -12.97 6.17
C LEU A 65 14.10 -13.16 5.11
N ASP A 66 15.08 -14.04 5.39
CA ASP A 66 16.10 -14.47 4.44
C ASP A 66 15.59 -15.68 3.63
N TYR A 67 15.00 -15.38 2.48
CA TYR A 67 14.48 -16.40 1.56
C TYR A 67 14.60 -15.94 0.10
N GLY A 68 14.59 -16.93 -0.80
CA GLY A 68 14.72 -16.72 -2.24
C GLY A 68 16.17 -16.55 -2.70
N ASP A 69 16.34 -16.13 -3.95
CA ASP A 69 17.68 -15.93 -4.52
C ASP A 69 18.35 -14.67 -3.93
N PRO A 70 19.65 -14.69 -3.62
CA PRO A 70 20.33 -13.54 -3.05
C PRO A 70 20.37 -12.36 -4.03
N TYR A 71 20.06 -11.17 -3.54
CA TYR A 71 20.20 -9.96 -4.34
C TYR A 71 21.68 -9.60 -4.53
N ARG A 72 22.13 -9.54 -5.80
CA ARG A 72 23.50 -9.15 -6.18
C ARG A 72 23.54 -7.89 -7.05
N GLY A 73 22.42 -7.16 -7.13
CA GLY A 73 22.31 -5.94 -7.92
C GLY A 73 22.91 -4.72 -7.22
N PRO A 74 22.94 -3.56 -7.90
CA PRO A 74 23.43 -2.31 -7.33
C PRO A 74 22.56 -1.82 -6.17
N THR A 75 23.17 -1.12 -5.22
CA THR A 75 22.47 -0.35 -4.18
C THR A 75 22.25 1.11 -4.59
N GLU A 76 23.00 1.57 -5.60
CA GLU A 76 22.95 2.92 -6.16
C GLU A 76 22.00 3.01 -7.35
N GLY A 77 21.75 4.24 -7.80
CA GLY A 77 20.85 4.55 -8.92
C GLY A 77 19.50 5.09 -8.44
N ALA A 78 18.64 5.43 -9.41
CA ALA A 78 17.34 5.98 -9.11
C ALA A 78 16.46 4.91 -8.44
N LEU A 79 15.84 5.30 -7.33
CA LEU A 79 15.03 4.44 -6.48
C LEU A 79 13.56 4.57 -6.83
N VAL A 80 12.89 3.45 -7.06
CA VAL A 80 11.44 3.35 -7.09
C VAL A 80 11.01 2.24 -6.14
N VAL A 81 10.17 2.57 -5.18
CA VAL A 81 9.60 1.64 -4.20
C VAL A 81 8.17 1.34 -4.60
N VAL A 82 7.86 0.07 -4.86
CA VAL A 82 6.51 -0.40 -5.19
C VAL A 82 6.02 -1.26 -4.03
N MET A 83 4.95 -0.83 -3.37
CA MET A 83 4.38 -1.43 -2.17
C MET A 83 2.89 -1.70 -2.36
N PRO A 84 2.25 -2.54 -1.51
CA PRO A 84 0.80 -2.67 -1.52
C PRO A 84 0.11 -1.32 -1.42
N ARG A 85 -1.07 -1.20 -2.03
CA ARG A 85 -1.84 0.04 -2.00
C ARG A 85 -2.08 0.49 -0.57
N LEU A 86 -1.79 1.77 -0.30
CA LEU A 86 -2.03 2.33 1.04
C LEU A 86 -3.50 2.14 1.44
N GLY A 87 -3.71 1.72 2.69
CA GLY A 87 -5.03 1.31 3.20
C GLY A 87 -5.39 -0.16 2.96
N THR A 88 -4.50 -0.96 2.34
CA THR A 88 -4.70 -2.40 2.17
C THR A 88 -3.70 -3.21 3.00
N VAL A 89 -3.99 -4.51 3.17
CA VAL A 89 -3.07 -5.49 3.78
C VAL A 89 -2.85 -6.60 2.76
N SER A 90 -1.60 -6.89 2.41
CA SER A 90 -1.34 -7.95 1.44
C SER A 90 -1.62 -9.33 2.04
N PRO A 91 -2.04 -10.33 1.23
CA PRO A 91 -2.13 -11.72 1.71
C PRO A 91 -0.78 -12.27 2.19
N TRP A 92 0.33 -11.73 1.67
CA TRP A 92 1.68 -12.07 2.12
C TRP A 92 1.91 -11.57 3.55
N ALA A 93 1.48 -10.34 3.88
CA ALA A 93 1.62 -9.77 5.21
C ALA A 93 0.90 -10.59 6.29
N SER A 94 -0.33 -11.03 6.03
CA SER A 94 -1.06 -11.89 6.97
C SER A 94 -0.26 -13.16 7.27
N LYS A 95 0.18 -13.88 6.23
CA LYS A 95 0.93 -15.12 6.39
C LYS A 95 2.30 -14.92 7.05
N ALA A 96 3.05 -13.90 6.64
CA ALA A 96 4.37 -13.61 7.20
C ALA A 96 4.27 -13.24 8.69
N THR A 97 3.27 -12.43 9.05
CA THR A 97 3.00 -12.06 10.44
C THR A 97 2.60 -13.28 11.27
N ASP A 98 1.75 -14.16 10.74
CA ASP A 98 1.34 -15.39 11.44
C ASP A 98 2.50 -16.37 11.63
N ILE A 99 3.36 -16.55 10.62
CA ILE A 99 4.56 -17.38 10.74
C ILE A 99 5.47 -16.82 11.85
N ALA A 100 5.73 -15.51 11.85
CA ALA A 100 6.55 -14.88 12.88
C ALA A 100 5.99 -15.12 14.29
N ARG A 101 4.66 -14.93 14.47
CA ARG A 101 3.97 -15.19 15.74
C ARG A 101 4.07 -16.65 16.16
N ASN A 102 3.84 -17.60 15.25
CA ASN A 102 3.91 -19.04 15.51
C ASN A 102 5.34 -19.49 15.88
N CYS A 103 6.35 -18.83 15.35
CA CYS A 103 7.75 -19.04 15.74
C CYS A 103 8.14 -18.31 17.05
N GLY A 104 7.20 -17.64 17.71
CA GLY A 104 7.46 -16.84 18.91
C GLY A 104 8.41 -15.66 18.66
N ILE A 105 8.44 -15.12 17.44
CA ILE A 105 9.23 -13.95 17.06
C ILE A 105 8.38 -12.70 17.31
N GLY A 106 8.91 -11.77 18.12
CA GLY A 106 8.23 -10.52 18.43
C GLY A 106 6.95 -10.67 19.26
N ALA A 107 6.87 -11.71 20.11
CA ALA A 107 5.74 -11.90 21.01
C ALA A 107 5.46 -10.62 21.83
N GLY A 108 4.22 -10.11 21.72
CA GLY A 108 3.76 -8.90 22.42
C GLY A 108 4.26 -7.57 21.85
N VAL A 109 5.08 -7.56 20.80
CA VAL A 109 5.61 -6.32 20.18
C VAL A 109 5.50 -6.30 18.66
N LEU A 110 5.28 -7.44 18.00
CA LEU A 110 5.10 -7.52 16.54
C LEU A 110 3.70 -7.10 16.15
N HIS A 111 3.61 -5.92 15.54
CA HIS A 111 2.37 -5.41 14.99
C HIS A 111 2.03 -6.10 13.67
N ARG A 112 2.90 -5.93 12.65
CA ARG A 112 2.70 -6.49 11.31
C ARG A 112 4.01 -6.51 10.50
N ILE A 113 4.14 -7.50 9.62
CA ILE A 113 5.20 -7.57 8.60
C ILE A 113 4.55 -7.32 7.24
N GLU A 114 5.14 -6.45 6.42
CA GLU A 114 4.74 -6.24 5.02
C GLU A 114 5.96 -6.34 4.10
N ARG A 115 5.72 -6.71 2.84
CA ARG A 115 6.76 -6.82 1.82
C ARG A 115 6.47 -5.87 0.67
N PHE A 116 7.52 -5.23 0.18
CA PHE A 116 7.48 -4.40 -1.01
C PHE A 116 8.70 -4.68 -1.90
N VAL A 117 8.71 -4.10 -3.09
CA VAL A 117 9.81 -4.23 -4.05
C VAL A 117 10.54 -2.90 -4.16
N GLU A 118 11.85 -2.94 -3.94
CA GLU A 118 12.75 -1.83 -4.23
C GLU A 118 13.37 -2.06 -5.62
N PHE A 119 13.10 -1.16 -6.56
CA PHE A 119 13.74 -1.10 -7.86
C PHE A 119 14.89 -0.09 -7.85
N ARG A 120 16.02 -0.50 -8.41
CA ARG A 120 17.18 0.35 -8.70
C ARG A 120 17.36 0.45 -10.21
N LEU A 121 17.19 1.67 -10.72
CA LEU A 121 17.32 2.00 -12.13
C LEU A 121 18.68 2.65 -12.35
N THR A 122 19.51 2.02 -13.18
CA THR A 122 20.80 2.60 -13.58
C THR A 122 20.67 3.27 -14.94
N LEU A 123 21.43 4.34 -15.14
CA LEU A 123 21.42 5.11 -16.38
C LEU A 123 22.69 4.84 -17.19
N GLU A 124 22.57 4.94 -18.51
CA GLU A 124 23.74 4.92 -19.39
C GLU A 124 24.67 6.08 -19.04
N ARG A 125 25.97 5.80 -18.98
CA ARG A 125 26.99 6.83 -18.72
C ARG A 125 27.18 7.67 -19.99
N GLY A 126 27.06 8.99 -19.85
CA GLY A 126 27.39 9.91 -20.94
C GLY A 126 28.90 9.92 -21.24
N MET A 127 29.30 10.55 -22.34
CA MET A 127 30.71 10.61 -22.80
C MET A 127 31.68 11.18 -21.74
N LEU A 128 31.20 11.99 -20.80
CA LEU A 128 31.96 12.57 -19.68
C LEU A 128 31.91 11.71 -18.41
N GLY A 129 31.44 10.46 -18.49
CA GLY A 129 31.39 9.51 -17.37
C GLY A 129 30.28 9.76 -16.34
N ARG A 130 29.51 10.86 -16.47
CA ARG A 130 28.36 11.21 -15.62
C ARG A 130 27.06 11.12 -16.41
N SER A 131 26.05 10.50 -15.83
CA SER A 131 24.68 10.48 -16.37
C SER A 131 23.88 11.63 -15.79
N LYS A 132 23.09 12.31 -16.63
CA LYS A 132 22.11 13.30 -16.15
C LYS A 132 21.06 12.56 -15.28
N PRO A 133 20.79 13.03 -14.05
CA PRO A 133 19.75 12.44 -13.20
C PRO A 133 18.39 12.38 -13.90
N LEU A 134 17.51 11.47 -13.48
CA LEU A 134 16.12 11.45 -13.94
C LEU A 134 15.41 12.72 -13.45
N ALA A 135 14.67 13.37 -14.35
CA ALA A 135 13.71 14.38 -13.96
C ALA A 135 12.50 13.71 -13.30
N ASP A 136 11.77 14.46 -12.47
CA ASP A 136 10.60 13.93 -11.75
C ASP A 136 9.56 13.30 -12.68
N GLU A 137 9.34 13.90 -13.86
CA GLU A 137 8.38 13.38 -14.84
C GLU A 137 8.81 12.05 -15.43
N GLU A 138 10.11 11.89 -15.70
CA GLU A 138 10.67 10.62 -16.17
C GLU A 138 10.55 9.55 -15.08
N LEU A 139 10.79 9.92 -13.83
CA LEU A 139 10.67 9.01 -12.70
C LEU A 139 9.21 8.55 -12.49
N ARG A 140 8.22 9.45 -12.63
CA ARG A 140 6.79 9.10 -12.60
C ARG A 140 6.38 8.21 -13.77
N ALA A 141 6.86 8.48 -14.98
CA ALA A 141 6.57 7.66 -16.14
C ALA A 141 7.15 6.24 -15.99
N LEU A 142 8.37 6.11 -15.46
CA LEU A 142 8.98 4.83 -15.13
C LEU A 142 8.19 4.10 -14.03
N ALA A 143 7.81 4.81 -12.96
CA ALA A 143 6.96 4.26 -11.90
C ALA A 143 5.65 3.68 -12.42
N ALA A 144 4.98 4.36 -13.36
CA ALA A 144 3.74 3.88 -13.97
C ALA A 144 3.92 2.55 -14.73
N ALA A 145 5.13 2.25 -15.21
CA ALA A 145 5.45 0.98 -15.87
C ALA A 145 5.86 -0.14 -14.90
N LEU A 146 6.14 0.19 -13.63
CA LEU A 146 6.68 -0.71 -12.63
C LEU A 146 5.65 -1.29 -11.66
N HIS A 147 4.44 -0.73 -11.59
CA HIS A 147 3.42 -1.12 -10.62
C HIS A 147 2.04 -1.33 -11.25
N ASP A 148 1.19 -2.05 -10.54
CA ASP A 148 -0.24 -2.14 -10.81
C ASP A 148 -1.00 -1.01 -10.08
N ARG A 149 -1.56 -0.08 -10.85
CA ARG A 149 -2.31 1.08 -10.31
C ARG A 149 -3.52 0.72 -9.44
N MET A 150 -4.07 -0.47 -9.57
CA MET A 150 -5.25 -0.90 -8.83
C MET A 150 -4.88 -1.43 -7.44
N THR A 151 -3.72 -2.06 -7.31
CA THR A 151 -3.35 -2.85 -6.13
C THR A 151 -2.07 -2.39 -5.43
N GLU A 152 -1.29 -1.51 -6.05
CA GLU A 152 0.01 -1.05 -5.52
C GLU A 152 0.07 0.48 -5.41
N SER A 153 1.06 0.95 -4.65
CA SER A 153 1.42 2.36 -4.50
C SER A 153 2.92 2.54 -4.72
N VAL A 154 3.31 3.72 -5.16
CA VAL A 154 4.71 4.04 -5.46
C VAL A 154 5.25 5.14 -4.56
N ALA A 155 6.50 4.99 -4.14
CA ALA A 155 7.31 6.04 -3.52
C ALA A 155 8.72 6.06 -4.12
N PHE A 156 9.49 7.11 -3.82
CA PHE A 156 10.87 7.28 -4.29
C PHE A 156 11.90 7.24 -3.15
N ASP A 157 11.45 6.88 -1.96
CA ASP A 157 12.26 6.59 -0.79
C ASP A 157 11.67 5.39 -0.04
N ARG A 158 12.53 4.72 0.74
CA ARG A 158 12.13 3.53 1.50
C ARG A 158 11.28 3.88 2.73
N ALA A 159 11.52 5.03 3.34
CA ALA A 159 10.86 5.42 4.58
C ALA A 159 9.35 5.62 4.40
N ALA A 160 8.91 6.00 3.20
CA ALA A 160 7.51 6.09 2.82
C ALA A 160 6.73 4.79 3.00
N ALA A 161 7.38 3.62 3.00
CA ALA A 161 6.71 2.35 3.28
C ALA A 161 6.26 2.20 4.74
N ALA A 162 6.73 3.05 5.67
CA ALA A 162 6.16 3.13 7.01
C ALA A 162 4.67 3.53 7.00
N ARG A 163 4.23 4.26 5.96
CA ARG A 163 2.83 4.66 5.75
C ARG A 163 1.88 3.48 5.57
N LEU A 164 2.40 2.30 5.23
CA LEU A 164 1.60 1.08 5.17
C LEU A 164 0.91 0.83 6.52
N PHE A 165 1.55 1.19 7.64
CA PHE A 165 1.08 0.95 9.00
C PHE A 165 0.38 2.14 9.65
N GLU A 166 0.16 3.23 8.91
CA GLU A 166 -0.58 4.38 9.43
C GLU A 166 -2.00 3.94 9.83
N PRO A 167 -2.40 4.13 11.10
CA PRO A 167 -3.76 3.83 11.52
C PRO A 167 -4.72 4.77 10.81
N GLN A 168 -5.78 4.22 10.25
CA GLN A 168 -6.89 5.01 9.74
C GLN A 168 -7.98 5.05 10.82
N PRO A 169 -8.31 6.23 11.37
CA PRO A 169 -9.38 6.33 12.35
C PRO A 169 -10.70 5.90 11.71
N ALA A 170 -11.48 5.09 12.44
CA ALA A 170 -12.82 4.72 11.98
C ALA A 170 -13.67 6.00 11.83
N PRO A 171 -14.26 6.26 10.66
CA PRO A 171 -15.22 7.34 10.50
C PRO A 171 -16.42 7.15 11.45
N PRO A 172 -17.01 8.24 11.99
CA PRO A 172 -18.22 8.13 12.79
C PRO A 172 -19.40 7.64 11.93
N LEU A 173 -20.35 6.96 12.57
CA LEU A 173 -21.58 6.51 11.92
C LEU A 173 -22.36 7.70 11.36
N ALA A 174 -22.62 7.73 10.05
CA ALA A 174 -23.40 8.79 9.43
C ALA A 174 -24.90 8.47 9.50
N HIS A 175 -25.73 9.51 9.55
CA HIS A 175 -27.19 9.38 9.54
C HIS A 175 -27.77 10.31 8.47
N VAL A 176 -28.82 9.85 7.79
CA VAL A 176 -29.55 10.63 6.78
C VAL A 176 -30.77 11.25 7.41
N ASP A 177 -30.95 12.57 7.29
CA ASP A 177 -32.03 13.31 7.98
C ASP A 177 -33.41 13.15 7.31
N VAL A 178 -33.96 11.94 7.39
CA VAL A 178 -35.28 11.61 6.87
C VAL A 178 -36.40 12.27 7.68
N LEU A 179 -36.22 12.47 8.99
CA LEU A 179 -37.25 13.14 9.81
C LEU A 179 -37.38 14.63 9.48
N GLY A 180 -36.27 15.31 9.21
CA GLY A 180 -36.25 16.73 8.86
C GLY A 180 -36.52 17.01 7.37
N GLU A 181 -35.97 16.19 6.49
CA GLU A 181 -35.95 16.47 5.04
C GLU A 181 -36.69 15.41 4.20
N GLY A 182 -37.17 14.35 4.84
CA GLY A 182 -37.97 13.32 4.20
C GLY A 182 -37.26 12.64 3.04
N ARG A 183 -38.03 12.40 1.99
CA ARG A 183 -37.60 11.75 0.75
C ARG A 183 -36.36 12.39 0.12
N ALA A 184 -36.21 13.71 0.22
CA ALA A 184 -35.12 14.43 -0.42
C ALA A 184 -33.75 14.07 0.17
N ALA A 185 -33.68 13.80 1.48
CA ALA A 185 -32.42 13.37 2.10
C ALA A 185 -31.97 11.99 1.60
N LEU A 186 -32.90 11.06 1.39
CA LEU A 186 -32.61 9.74 0.83
C LEU A 186 -32.13 9.81 -0.63
N GLN A 187 -32.71 10.69 -1.45
CA GLN A 187 -32.25 10.87 -2.83
C GLN A 187 -30.83 11.41 -2.92
N ARG A 188 -30.43 12.31 -1.99
CA ARG A 188 -29.05 12.79 -1.94
C ARG A 188 -28.10 11.70 -1.46
N ALA A 189 -28.48 10.97 -0.40
CA ALA A 189 -27.69 9.85 0.09
C ALA A 189 -27.50 8.76 -0.98
N ASP A 190 -28.55 8.42 -1.72
CA ASP A 190 -28.50 7.47 -2.85
C ASP A 190 -27.47 7.88 -3.90
N ALA A 191 -27.48 9.15 -4.32
CA ALA A 191 -26.54 9.66 -5.30
C ALA A 191 -25.10 9.78 -4.77
N GLU A 192 -24.92 10.24 -3.53
CA GLU A 192 -23.61 10.44 -2.92
C GLU A 192 -22.91 9.12 -2.56
N TRP A 193 -23.67 8.13 -2.09
CA TRP A 193 -23.13 6.85 -1.63
C TRP A 193 -23.24 5.74 -2.69
N GLY A 194 -23.96 5.99 -3.79
CA GLY A 194 -24.15 5.03 -4.87
C GLY A 194 -24.98 3.82 -4.44
N LEU A 195 -26.07 4.07 -3.70
CA LEU A 195 -26.95 3.02 -3.17
C LEU A 195 -27.76 2.33 -4.29
N ALA A 196 -27.99 3.03 -5.41
CA ALA A 196 -28.74 2.52 -6.56
C ALA A 196 -30.19 2.14 -6.22
N LEU A 197 -30.81 2.88 -5.30
CA LEU A 197 -32.19 2.68 -4.88
C LEU A 197 -33.18 3.09 -5.97
N SER A 198 -34.20 2.28 -6.17
CA SER A 198 -35.35 2.64 -7.00
C SER A 198 -36.23 3.69 -6.32
N ALA A 199 -37.11 4.33 -7.09
CA ALA A 199 -38.01 5.35 -6.56
C ALA A 199 -38.95 4.81 -5.46
N ASP A 200 -39.42 3.57 -5.62
CA ASP A 200 -40.27 2.86 -4.66
C ASP A 200 -39.51 2.40 -3.41
N GLU A 201 -38.24 2.03 -3.53
CA GLU A 201 -37.37 1.74 -2.38
C GLU A 201 -37.12 2.99 -1.53
N ILE A 202 -36.89 4.13 -2.17
CA ILE A 202 -36.75 5.42 -1.48
C ILE A 202 -38.04 5.78 -0.72
N ASP A 203 -39.20 5.59 -1.35
CA ASP A 203 -40.50 5.87 -0.72
C ASP A 203 -40.75 4.93 0.47
N TYR A 204 -40.43 3.65 0.32
CA TYR A 204 -40.50 2.65 1.38
C TYR A 204 -39.63 3.03 2.58
N LEU A 205 -38.37 3.41 2.35
CA LEU A 205 -37.44 3.80 3.40
C LEU A 205 -37.90 5.07 4.13
N ALA A 206 -38.37 6.08 3.40
CA ALA A 206 -38.89 7.31 3.99
C ALA A 206 -40.05 7.04 4.97
N ASP A 207 -40.99 6.19 4.55
CA ASP A 207 -42.14 5.79 5.34
C ASP A 207 -41.75 4.88 6.52
N ALA A 208 -40.85 3.92 6.32
CA ALA A 208 -40.36 3.03 7.37
C ALA A 208 -39.65 3.80 8.50
N PHE A 209 -38.70 4.66 8.16
CA PHE A 209 -37.96 5.46 9.16
C PHE A 209 -38.82 6.57 9.76
N GLY A 210 -39.76 7.12 8.99
CA GLY A 210 -40.82 8.00 9.51
C GLY A 210 -41.64 7.32 10.61
N ARG A 211 -42.09 6.08 10.39
CA ARG A 211 -42.81 5.29 11.42
C ARG A 211 -41.95 4.95 12.63
N LEU A 212 -40.66 4.66 12.42
CA LEU A 212 -39.73 4.35 13.50
C LEU A 212 -39.36 5.58 14.34
N GLY A 213 -39.63 6.79 13.85
CA GLY A 213 -39.35 8.03 14.57
C GLY A 213 -37.85 8.30 14.75
N ARG A 214 -37.01 7.80 13.83
CA ARG A 214 -35.56 8.03 13.84
C ARG A 214 -34.99 8.09 12.44
N ASN A 215 -33.83 8.74 12.31
CA ASN A 215 -33.07 8.76 11.07
C ASN A 215 -32.34 7.43 10.84
N PRO A 216 -32.29 6.91 9.59
CA PRO A 216 -31.46 5.77 9.24
C PRO A 216 -29.98 6.11 9.32
N SER A 217 -29.18 5.12 9.69
CA SER A 217 -27.73 5.17 9.53
C SER A 217 -27.31 4.79 8.11
N ASP A 218 -26.10 5.20 7.73
CA ASP A 218 -25.43 4.78 6.50
C ASP A 218 -25.37 3.25 6.33
N VAL A 219 -25.02 2.53 7.39
CA VAL A 219 -24.95 1.06 7.39
C VAL A 219 -26.33 0.43 7.13
N GLU A 220 -27.40 0.98 7.71
CA GLU A 220 -28.76 0.48 7.48
C GLU A 220 -29.20 0.66 6.03
N LEU A 221 -28.87 1.79 5.41
CA LEU A 221 -29.20 2.04 4.00
C LEU A 221 -28.35 1.18 3.06
N MET A 222 -27.05 1.04 3.33
CA MET A 222 -26.15 0.17 2.56
C MET A 222 -26.50 -1.32 2.67
N MET A 223 -27.08 -1.76 3.79
CA MET A 223 -27.54 -3.14 3.98
C MET A 223 -28.85 -3.42 3.24
N PHE A 224 -29.67 -2.38 3.05
CA PHE A 224 -30.93 -2.48 2.35
C PHE A 224 -30.75 -2.50 0.83
N ALA A 225 -29.89 -1.62 0.32
CA ALA A 225 -29.50 -1.52 -1.10
C ALA A 225 -28.83 -2.80 -1.62
#